data_AF-A0A927XQJ1-F1
#
_entry.id   AF-A0A927XQJ1-F1
#
_cell.length_a   1.000
_cell.length_b   1.000
_cell.length_c   1.000
_cell.angle_alpha   90.00
_cell.angle_beta   90.00
_cell.angle_gamma   90.00
#
_symmetry.space_group_name_H-M   'P 1'
#
loop_
_entity.id
_entity.type
_entity.pdbx_description
1 polymer ?
#
loop_
_entity_poly.entity_id
_entity_poly.type
_entity_poly.pdbx_seq_one_letter_code
_entity_poly.pdbx_strand_id
1 'polypeptide(L)'
;MTRLCALLCLLLCLSMLPGMACAQVEPEREGSLTLSLTEADKGLAGVEFSVYRVASVNEGAQFDLLDGLDAGSLDVNRLENAEDWAALADALAGQVASPDGTAVTDAAGNAKLSGLRTGLYLVVGKKTEIDGWTYAFAPFMASVPTRNGDAWQYDAHAEVKYQRTPVICDVQVLKLWEDEGYTKERPDSILVDLYCDGARVQTIELSADNNWSWVFTGLESAHEWSVKEQRVPEGYKVEYSQEGDTLVITNTLTGKPDAEPDIPQTGLTWWPVPVLAIAGAVLFMIGWAMRRKERSEHEQA
;
A
#
# COMPACT_ATOMS: atom_id res chain seq x y z
N MET A 1 13.85 50.50 -87.63
CA MET A 1 15.13 51.12 -87.21
C MET A 1 14.81 51.75 -85.86
N THR A 2 15.30 51.33 -84.70
CA THR A 2 16.65 50.89 -84.30
C THR A 2 16.54 50.04 -83.01
N ARG A 3 17.60 49.27 -82.74
CA ARG A 3 17.71 48.19 -81.75
C ARG A 3 17.98 48.69 -80.32
N LEU A 4 17.86 47.74 -79.38
CA LEU A 4 18.62 47.58 -78.12
C LEU A 4 18.29 48.51 -76.93
N CYS A 5 17.76 47.92 -75.85
CA CYS A 5 18.55 47.59 -74.66
C CYS A 5 17.68 46.87 -73.62
N ALA A 6 17.99 45.59 -73.41
CA ALA A 6 17.59 44.85 -72.23
C ALA A 6 18.42 45.32 -71.04
N LEU A 7 17.81 45.58 -69.89
CA LEU A 7 18.32 45.21 -68.56
C LEU A 7 17.38 45.72 -67.46
N LEU A 8 17.29 44.92 -66.39
CA LEU A 8 17.01 45.35 -65.01
C LEU A 8 15.56 45.68 -64.63
N CYS A 9 14.82 44.66 -64.22
CA CYS A 9 14.18 44.58 -62.90
C CYS A 9 13.33 43.31 -62.87
N LEU A 10 14.02 42.17 -62.83
CA LEU A 10 13.48 40.94 -62.25
C LEU A 10 13.34 41.23 -60.75
N LEU A 11 12.31 41.98 -60.37
CA LEU A 11 11.85 42.09 -59.00
C LEU A 11 11.40 40.68 -58.63
N LEU A 12 12.30 39.98 -57.95
CA LEU A 12 12.08 38.76 -57.20
C LEU A 12 10.95 39.06 -56.19
N CYS A 13 9.70 39.03 -56.65
CA CYS A 13 8.61 38.52 -55.85
C CYS A 13 8.82 37.00 -55.75
N LEU A 14 9.92 36.61 -55.11
CA LEU A 14 9.98 35.33 -54.43
C LEU A 14 9.01 35.53 -53.27
N SER A 15 7.73 35.27 -53.55
CA SER A 15 6.77 34.95 -52.54
C SER A 15 7.48 33.93 -51.66
N MET A 16 7.83 34.35 -50.44
CA MET A 16 7.96 33.41 -49.33
C MET A 16 6.61 32.73 -49.24
N LEU A 17 6.43 31.68 -50.04
CA LEU A 17 5.62 30.56 -49.62
C LEU A 17 6.11 30.28 -48.20
N PRO A 18 5.27 30.36 -47.17
CA PRO A 18 5.63 29.74 -45.92
C PRO A 18 5.88 28.28 -46.27
N GLY A 19 7.16 27.93 -46.42
CA GLY A 19 7.56 26.54 -46.39
C GLY A 19 6.93 26.02 -45.11
N MET A 20 6.14 24.97 -45.22
CA MET A 20 5.67 24.22 -44.07
C MET A 20 6.92 23.66 -43.38
N ALA A 21 7.62 24.48 -42.62
CA ALA A 21 8.65 24.04 -41.73
C ALA A 21 7.89 23.34 -40.60
N CYS A 22 8.10 22.03 -40.45
CA CYS A 22 7.74 21.37 -39.21
C CYS A 22 8.40 22.15 -38.08
N ALA A 23 7.65 22.43 -37.00
CA ALA A 23 8.25 23.01 -35.82
C ALA A 23 9.42 22.10 -35.36
N GLN A 24 10.58 22.68 -35.07
CA GLN A 24 11.70 21.94 -34.52
C GLN A 24 11.56 21.83 -33.00
N VAL A 25 12.20 20.82 -32.41
CA VAL A 25 12.31 20.71 -30.96
C VAL A 25 13.21 21.85 -30.46
N GLU A 26 12.84 22.51 -29.37
CA GLU A 26 13.68 23.42 -28.59
C GLU A 26 14.41 22.63 -27.47
N PRO A 27 15.69 22.25 -27.61
CA PRO A 27 16.40 21.34 -26.70
C PRO A 27 16.56 21.83 -25.26
N GLU A 28 16.66 23.15 -25.10
CA GLU A 28 16.94 23.80 -23.82
C GLU A 28 15.69 24.23 -23.07
N ARG A 29 14.51 24.06 -23.68
CA ARG A 29 13.24 24.44 -23.10
C ARG A 29 12.87 23.50 -21.97
N GLU A 30 12.32 24.09 -20.90
CA GLU A 30 11.69 23.33 -19.82
C GLU A 30 10.23 23.01 -20.16
N GLY A 31 9.82 21.82 -19.74
CA GLY A 31 8.46 21.32 -19.86
C GLY A 31 7.98 20.68 -18.55
N SER A 32 6.94 19.88 -18.68
CA SER A 32 6.39 19.09 -17.59
C SER A 32 6.05 17.68 -18.07
N LEU A 33 6.02 16.74 -17.13
CA LEU A 33 5.53 15.39 -17.34
C LEU A 33 4.43 15.13 -16.31
N THR A 34 3.23 14.82 -16.79
CA THR A 34 2.11 14.39 -15.97
C THR A 34 1.91 12.89 -16.15
N LEU A 35 2.05 12.14 -15.06
CA LEU A 35 1.76 10.72 -14.99
C LEU A 35 0.31 10.55 -14.56
N SER A 36 -0.42 9.67 -15.24
CA SER A 36 -1.81 9.32 -14.89
C SER A 36 -1.89 7.83 -14.54
N LEU A 37 -2.32 7.55 -13.31
CA LEU A 37 -2.50 6.21 -12.77
C LEU A 37 -3.95 6.06 -12.29
N THR A 38 -4.75 5.35 -13.07
CA THR A 38 -6.17 5.12 -12.76
C THR A 38 -6.51 3.64 -12.87
N GLU A 39 -7.49 3.22 -12.07
CA GLU A 39 -8.10 1.90 -12.13
C GLU A 39 -9.62 2.06 -12.27
N ALA A 40 -10.20 1.56 -13.36
CA ALA A 40 -11.64 1.70 -13.65
C ALA A 40 -12.13 3.15 -13.47
N ASP A 41 -11.40 4.12 -14.04
CA ASP A 41 -11.62 5.57 -13.96
C ASP A 41 -11.47 6.20 -12.55
N LYS A 42 -11.07 5.42 -11.53
CA LYS A 42 -10.72 5.92 -10.20
C LYS A 42 -9.21 6.19 -10.12
N GLY A 43 -8.84 7.38 -9.65
CA GLY A 43 -7.44 7.70 -9.38
C GLY A 43 -6.84 6.84 -8.26
N LEU A 44 -5.64 6.32 -8.47
CA LEU A 44 -4.86 5.65 -7.43
C LEU A 44 -3.90 6.65 -6.79
N ALA A 45 -4.22 7.10 -5.58
CA ALA A 45 -3.45 8.10 -4.85
C ALA A 45 -2.29 7.49 -4.05
N GLY A 46 -1.28 8.30 -3.76
CA GLY A 46 -0.19 7.93 -2.83
C GLY A 46 0.93 7.10 -3.45
N VAL A 47 0.96 6.94 -4.77
CA VAL A 47 2.03 6.23 -5.48
C VAL A 47 3.14 7.20 -5.84
N GLU A 48 4.36 6.91 -5.38
CA GLU A 48 5.56 7.71 -5.65
C GLU A 48 6.23 7.28 -6.95
N PHE A 49 6.56 8.24 -7.81
CA PHE A 49 7.33 8.05 -9.03
C PHE A 49 8.60 8.89 -9.00
N SER A 50 9.69 8.28 -9.46
CA SER A 50 10.98 8.91 -9.70
C SER A 50 11.22 9.06 -11.19
N VAL A 51 11.69 10.23 -11.61
CA VAL A 51 11.93 10.58 -13.01
C VAL A 51 13.39 10.93 -13.20
N TYR A 52 14.04 10.28 -14.17
CA TYR A 52 15.46 10.39 -14.46
C TYR A 52 15.64 10.79 -15.92
N ARG A 53 16.30 11.90 -16.21
CA ARG A 53 16.68 12.24 -17.58
C ARG A 53 17.81 11.32 -18.00
N VAL A 54 17.62 10.60 -19.09
CA VAL A 54 18.57 9.59 -19.59
C VAL A 54 19.10 9.91 -20.97
N ALA A 55 18.45 10.80 -21.71
CA ALA A 55 18.99 11.34 -22.96
C ALA A 55 18.67 12.83 -23.12
N SER A 56 19.59 13.57 -23.72
CA SER A 56 19.28 14.85 -24.33
C SER A 56 18.58 14.64 -25.68
N VAL A 57 17.95 15.67 -26.22
CA VAL A 57 17.32 15.63 -27.54
C VAL A 57 17.72 16.85 -28.36
N ASN A 58 18.02 16.65 -29.63
CA ASN A 58 18.41 17.74 -30.54
C ASN A 58 17.20 18.33 -31.29
N GLU A 59 17.42 19.40 -32.08
CA GLU A 59 16.36 20.07 -32.86
C GLU A 59 15.64 19.15 -33.85
N GLY A 60 16.30 18.07 -34.27
CA GLY A 60 15.79 17.02 -35.16
C GLY A 60 15.06 15.88 -34.45
N ALA A 61 14.79 16.03 -33.14
CA ALA A 61 14.16 15.02 -32.29
C ALA A 61 14.93 13.70 -32.17
N GLN A 62 16.25 13.72 -32.37
CA GLN A 62 17.11 12.57 -32.07
C GLN A 62 17.64 12.68 -30.64
N PHE A 63 17.72 11.54 -29.97
CA PHE A 63 18.17 11.41 -28.60
C PHE A 63 19.66 11.03 -28.54
N ASP A 64 20.37 11.69 -27.64
CA ASP A 64 21.75 11.36 -27.27
C ASP A 64 21.78 10.99 -25.79
N LEU A 65 22.09 9.71 -25.49
CA LEU A 65 22.17 9.22 -24.12
C LEU A 65 23.18 10.02 -23.31
N LEU A 66 22.86 10.25 -22.03
CA LEU A 66 23.74 10.95 -21.12
C LEU A 66 24.94 10.08 -20.71
N ASP A 67 26.04 10.74 -20.34
CA ASP A 67 27.28 10.08 -19.96
C ASP A 67 27.07 9.04 -18.84
N GLY A 68 27.71 7.88 -19.01
CA GLY A 68 27.66 6.79 -18.03
C GLY A 68 26.45 5.87 -18.16
N LEU A 69 25.55 6.14 -19.11
CA LEU A 69 24.42 5.26 -19.43
C LEU A 69 24.72 4.40 -20.67
N ASP A 70 24.39 3.12 -20.58
CA ASP A 70 24.56 2.14 -21.65
C ASP A 70 23.21 1.50 -22.02
N ALA A 71 22.76 1.70 -23.26
CA ALA A 71 21.58 1.03 -23.81
C ALA A 71 21.88 -0.38 -24.34
N GLY A 72 23.11 -0.89 -24.14
CA GLY A 72 23.56 -2.16 -24.67
C GLY A 72 23.58 -2.14 -26.20
N SER A 73 22.92 -3.13 -26.81
CA SER A 73 22.78 -3.22 -28.27
C SER A 73 21.63 -2.39 -28.85
N LEU A 74 20.83 -1.73 -28.02
CA LEU A 74 19.67 -0.97 -28.47
C LEU A 74 20.10 0.41 -28.97
N ASP A 75 19.52 0.83 -30.10
CA ASP A 75 19.66 2.20 -30.60
C ASP A 75 18.38 2.98 -30.27
N VAL A 76 18.48 3.90 -29.31
CA VAL A 76 17.37 4.74 -28.82
C VAL A 76 16.63 5.50 -29.93
N ASN A 77 17.27 5.76 -31.08
CA ASN A 77 16.68 6.47 -32.21
C ASN A 77 16.04 5.53 -33.25
N ARG A 78 16.07 4.22 -33.03
CA ARG A 78 15.60 3.18 -33.97
C ARG A 78 14.68 2.14 -33.32
N LEU A 79 14.15 2.43 -32.12
CA LEU A 79 13.20 1.55 -31.43
C LEU A 79 11.81 1.74 -32.03
N GLU A 80 11.22 0.66 -32.54
CA GLU A 80 9.94 0.71 -33.26
C GLU A 80 8.78 0.11 -32.47
N ASN A 81 9.06 -0.76 -31.50
CA ASN A 81 8.05 -1.55 -30.80
C ASN A 81 8.16 -1.40 -29.27
N ALA A 82 7.09 -1.76 -28.58
CA ALA A 82 6.98 -1.61 -27.12
C ALA A 82 7.95 -2.51 -26.33
N GLU A 83 8.36 -3.65 -26.89
CA GLU A 83 9.29 -4.57 -26.25
C GLU A 83 10.69 -3.97 -26.18
N ASP A 84 11.16 -3.35 -27.26
CA ASP A 84 12.44 -2.64 -27.33
C ASP A 84 12.48 -1.44 -26.38
N TRP A 85 11.38 -0.68 -26.30
CA TRP A 85 11.25 0.43 -25.34
C TRP A 85 11.27 -0.04 -23.88
N ALA A 86 10.63 -1.18 -23.58
CA ALA A 86 10.68 -1.78 -22.25
C ALA A 86 12.08 -2.31 -21.92
N ALA A 87 12.74 -2.98 -22.86
CA ALA A 87 14.11 -3.46 -22.70
C ALA A 87 15.11 -2.32 -22.45
N LEU A 88 14.94 -1.18 -23.13
CA LEU A 88 15.72 0.03 -22.85
C LEU A 88 15.48 0.53 -21.42
N ALA A 89 14.22 0.63 -21.00
CA ALA A 89 13.88 1.11 -19.66
C ALA A 89 14.48 0.20 -18.56
N ASP A 90 14.35 -1.12 -18.71
CA ASP A 90 14.92 -2.10 -17.79
C ASP A 90 16.46 -2.01 -17.75
N ALA A 91 17.12 -1.88 -18.90
CA ALA A 91 18.56 -1.74 -18.98
C ALA A 91 19.06 -0.50 -18.22
N LEU A 92 18.35 0.63 -18.35
CA LEU A 92 18.73 1.90 -17.73
C LEU A 92 18.35 1.99 -16.25
N ALA A 93 17.31 1.28 -15.79
CA ALA A 93 16.82 1.37 -14.41
C ALA A 93 17.86 0.99 -13.35
N GLY A 94 18.79 0.07 -13.68
CA GLY A 94 19.89 -0.30 -12.79
C GLY A 94 21.09 0.66 -12.80
N GLN A 95 21.11 1.64 -13.71
CA GLN A 95 22.26 2.52 -13.95
C GLN A 95 22.06 3.94 -13.42
N VAL A 96 20.80 4.34 -13.21
CA VAL A 96 20.46 5.67 -12.68
C VAL A 96 20.61 5.74 -11.16
N ALA A 97 21.15 6.85 -10.65
CA ALA A 97 21.40 7.04 -9.22
C ALA A 97 20.43 8.03 -8.56
N SER A 98 20.47 9.30 -8.97
CA SER A 98 19.63 10.36 -8.40
C SER A 98 18.57 10.80 -9.41
N PRO A 99 17.28 10.86 -9.01
CA PRO A 99 16.25 11.37 -9.90
C PRO A 99 16.37 12.88 -10.08
N ASP A 100 16.00 13.36 -11.27
CA ASP A 100 15.80 14.79 -11.54
C ASP A 100 14.60 15.34 -10.77
N GLY A 101 13.65 14.47 -10.43
CA GLY A 101 12.56 14.78 -9.51
C GLY A 101 11.72 13.58 -9.15
N THR A 102 10.88 13.77 -8.14
CA THR A 102 9.88 12.80 -7.72
C THR A 102 8.50 13.46 -7.66
N ALA A 103 7.44 12.67 -7.83
CA ALA A 103 6.08 13.11 -7.60
C ALA A 103 5.24 11.98 -7.02
N VAL A 104 4.19 12.33 -6.29
CA VAL A 104 3.24 11.39 -5.70
C VAL A 104 1.88 11.62 -6.34
N THR A 105 1.16 10.55 -6.68
CA THR A 105 -0.17 10.65 -7.26
C THR A 105 -1.17 11.25 -6.28
N ASP A 106 -1.98 12.19 -6.75
CA ASP A 106 -3.08 12.79 -6.01
C ASP A 106 -4.35 11.90 -5.99
N ALA A 107 -5.44 12.41 -5.41
CA ALA A 107 -6.73 11.71 -5.36
C ALA A 107 -7.33 11.41 -6.75
N ALA A 108 -6.93 12.14 -7.78
CA ALA A 108 -7.33 11.89 -9.17
C ALA A 108 -6.35 10.96 -9.90
N GLY A 109 -5.31 10.44 -9.23
CA GLY A 109 -4.32 9.55 -9.80
C GLY A 109 -3.25 10.26 -10.63
N ASN A 110 -3.13 11.58 -10.51
CA ASN A 110 -2.17 12.36 -11.29
C ASN A 110 -0.93 12.72 -10.47
N ALA A 111 0.25 12.59 -11.08
CA ALA A 111 1.52 13.06 -10.53
C ALA A 111 2.23 13.93 -11.56
N LYS A 112 2.41 15.23 -11.27
CA LYS A 112 3.02 16.19 -12.21
C LYS A 112 4.40 16.63 -11.74
N LEU A 113 5.39 16.52 -12.61
CA LEU A 113 6.71 17.13 -12.46
C LEU A 113 6.87 18.26 -13.48
N SER A 114 7.33 19.43 -13.05
CA SER A 114 7.56 20.60 -13.91
C SER A 114 9.02 21.03 -13.85
N GLY A 115 9.47 21.86 -14.80
CA GLY A 115 10.87 22.29 -14.88
C GLY A 115 11.79 21.22 -15.47
N LEU A 116 11.22 20.26 -16.21
CA LEU A 116 11.96 19.18 -16.84
C LEU A 116 12.60 19.70 -18.13
N ARG A 117 13.93 19.70 -18.22
CA ARG A 117 14.61 20.03 -19.47
C ARG A 117 14.29 19.00 -20.54
N THR A 118 13.92 19.48 -21.71
CA THR A 118 13.64 18.67 -22.89
C THR A 118 14.65 17.53 -23.09
N GLY A 119 14.16 16.30 -23.25
CA GLY A 119 14.93 15.06 -23.29
C GLY A 119 14.07 13.80 -23.19
N LEU A 120 14.75 12.65 -23.10
CA LEU A 120 14.15 11.35 -22.81
C LEU A 120 14.31 11.04 -21.32
N TYR A 121 13.25 10.55 -20.72
CA TYR A 121 13.15 10.26 -19.31
C TYR A 121 12.83 8.80 -19.06
N LEU A 122 13.53 8.21 -18.10
CA LEU A 122 13.16 6.96 -17.46
C LEU A 122 12.25 7.28 -16.26
N VAL A 123 11.10 6.63 -16.20
CA VAL A 123 10.14 6.76 -15.10
C VAL A 123 10.10 5.45 -14.32
N VAL A 124 10.27 5.52 -13.00
CA VAL A 124 10.28 4.36 -12.10
C VAL A 124 9.24 4.58 -10.99
N GLY A 125 8.26 3.70 -10.91
CA GLY A 125 7.24 3.72 -9.86
C GLY A 125 7.67 2.89 -8.65
N LYS A 126 7.46 3.42 -7.44
CA LYS A 126 7.67 2.68 -6.20
C LYS A 126 6.53 1.69 -5.99
N LYS A 127 6.85 0.44 -5.66
CA LYS A 127 5.88 -0.57 -5.25
C LYS A 127 5.08 -0.06 -4.04
N THR A 128 3.75 -0.16 -4.09
CA THR A 128 2.85 0.40 -3.05
C THR A 128 1.67 -0.51 -2.80
N GLU A 129 1.22 -0.60 -1.55
CA GLU A 129 0.00 -1.30 -1.17
C GLU A 129 -1.16 -0.31 -1.00
N ILE A 130 -2.28 -0.58 -1.66
CA ILE A 130 -3.50 0.24 -1.62
C ILE A 130 -4.68 -0.71 -1.52
N ASP A 131 -5.54 -0.51 -0.51
CA ASP A 131 -6.80 -1.25 -0.32
C ASP A 131 -6.64 -2.78 -0.41
N GLY A 132 -5.61 -3.35 0.23
CA GLY A 132 -5.36 -4.80 0.22
C GLY A 132 -4.76 -5.35 -1.08
N TRP A 133 -4.30 -4.48 -1.99
CA TRP A 133 -3.60 -4.86 -3.21
C TRP A 133 -2.20 -4.29 -3.23
N THR A 134 -1.24 -5.10 -3.65
CA THR A 134 0.12 -4.66 -3.98
C THR A 134 0.19 -4.24 -5.44
N TYR A 135 0.60 -3.01 -5.72
CA TYR A 135 0.84 -2.48 -7.06
C TYR A 135 2.34 -2.44 -7.39
N ALA A 136 2.69 -2.97 -8.56
CA ALA A 136 4.04 -2.93 -9.11
C ALA A 136 4.03 -2.29 -10.51
N PHE A 137 5.07 -1.51 -10.79
CA PHE A 137 5.18 -0.71 -12.01
C PHE A 137 6.45 -1.10 -12.75
N ALA A 138 6.32 -1.51 -14.01
CA ALA A 138 7.49 -1.68 -14.86
C ALA A 138 8.08 -0.29 -15.18
N PRO A 139 9.41 -0.12 -15.18
CA PRO A 139 10.01 1.12 -15.63
C PRO A 139 9.66 1.37 -17.09
N PHE A 140 9.50 2.63 -17.48
CA PHE A 140 9.17 2.97 -18.86
C PHE A 140 9.78 4.30 -19.28
N MET A 141 9.82 4.51 -20.59
CA MET A 141 10.38 5.71 -21.21
C MET A 141 9.29 6.75 -21.50
N ALA A 142 9.58 8.01 -21.20
CA ALA A 142 8.72 9.15 -21.52
C ALA A 142 9.56 10.27 -22.15
N SER A 143 9.05 10.90 -23.21
CA SER A 143 9.74 12.03 -23.84
C SER A 143 9.08 13.34 -23.42
N VAL A 144 9.90 14.35 -23.15
CA VAL A 144 9.47 15.75 -23.02
C VAL A 144 10.31 16.54 -24.03
N PRO A 145 9.74 17.18 -25.06
CA PRO A 145 8.34 17.21 -25.42
C PRO A 145 7.86 15.93 -26.10
N THR A 146 6.55 15.77 -26.18
CA THR A 146 5.89 14.80 -27.07
C THR A 146 5.42 15.47 -28.35
N ARG A 147 5.05 14.68 -29.37
CA ARG A 147 4.54 15.21 -30.64
C ARG A 147 3.03 14.98 -30.73
N ASN A 148 2.27 16.04 -31.02
CA ASN A 148 0.85 15.95 -31.36
C ASN A 148 0.60 16.59 -32.73
N GLY A 149 0.40 15.74 -33.75
CA GLY A 149 0.37 16.17 -35.14
C GLY A 149 1.70 16.84 -35.53
N ASP A 150 1.63 18.12 -35.92
CA ASP A 150 2.80 18.91 -36.33
C ASP A 150 3.37 19.80 -35.23
N ALA A 151 2.82 19.74 -34.01
CA ALA A 151 3.24 20.57 -32.88
C ALA A 151 3.94 19.75 -31.78
N TRP A 152 4.99 20.34 -31.21
CA TRP A 152 5.65 19.84 -30.00
C TRP A 152 4.88 20.28 -28.75
N GLN A 153 4.61 19.33 -27.87
CA GLN A 153 3.94 19.54 -26.59
C GLN A 153 4.93 19.34 -25.45
N TYR A 154 5.24 20.44 -24.76
CA TYR A 154 6.17 20.44 -23.63
C TYR A 154 5.51 20.06 -22.30
N ASP A 155 4.18 20.08 -22.23
CA ASP A 155 3.41 19.46 -21.16
C ASP A 155 3.07 18.03 -21.62
N ALA A 156 3.98 17.10 -21.35
CA ALA A 156 3.83 15.70 -21.71
C ALA A 156 2.88 14.98 -20.74
N HIS A 157 2.18 13.98 -21.26
CA HIS A 157 1.31 13.10 -20.49
C HIS A 157 1.69 11.64 -20.75
N ALA A 158 1.75 10.83 -19.69
CA ALA A 158 2.01 9.42 -19.79
C ALA A 158 1.06 8.62 -18.89
N GLU A 159 0.46 7.58 -19.45
CA GLU A 159 -0.34 6.62 -18.69
C GLU A 159 0.57 5.56 -18.07
N VAL A 160 0.41 5.33 -16.78
CA VAL A 160 1.22 4.35 -16.05
C VAL A 160 0.58 2.98 -16.13
N LYS A 161 1.33 2.00 -16.63
CA LYS A 161 0.95 0.59 -16.57
C LYS A 161 1.37 -0.02 -15.24
N TYR A 162 0.54 -0.91 -14.71
CA TYR A 162 0.78 -1.57 -13.44
C TYR A 162 0.34 -3.04 -13.49
N GLN A 163 0.91 -3.83 -12.59
CA GLN A 163 0.40 -5.14 -12.21
C GLN A 163 -0.02 -5.07 -10.75
N ARG A 164 -1.12 -5.73 -10.40
CA ARG A 164 -1.56 -5.84 -9.02
C ARG A 164 -1.68 -7.30 -8.58
N THR A 165 -1.32 -7.56 -7.34
CA THR A 165 -1.49 -8.86 -6.69
C THR A 165 -2.18 -8.67 -5.34
N PRO A 166 -3.11 -9.55 -4.94
CA PRO A 166 -3.78 -9.40 -3.66
C PRO A 166 -2.76 -9.56 -2.53
N VAL A 167 -2.90 -8.74 -1.50
CA VAL A 167 -2.22 -8.96 -0.21
C VAL A 167 -3.01 -10.02 0.53
N ILE A 168 -2.28 -10.99 1.08
CA ILE A 168 -2.87 -12.13 1.78
C ILE A 168 -2.79 -11.90 3.29
N CYS A 169 -3.86 -12.25 4.01
CA CYS A 169 -3.95 -12.21 5.46
C CYS A 169 -4.49 -13.52 6.04
N ASP A 170 -4.34 -13.64 7.35
CA ASP A 170 -4.94 -14.69 8.15
C ASP A 170 -6.02 -14.06 9.05
N VAL A 171 -7.17 -14.71 9.16
CA VAL A 171 -8.27 -14.26 10.03
C VAL A 171 -8.48 -15.29 11.13
N GLN A 172 -8.32 -14.85 12.38
CA GLN A 172 -8.54 -15.69 13.54
C GLN A 172 -10.00 -15.62 13.97
N VAL A 173 -10.56 -16.76 14.38
CA VAL A 173 -11.87 -16.85 15.02
C VAL A 173 -11.69 -17.37 16.43
N LEU A 174 -12.34 -16.71 17.38
CA LEU A 174 -12.40 -17.13 18.78
C LEU A 174 -13.86 -17.19 19.23
N LYS A 175 -14.27 -18.33 19.79
CA LYS A 175 -15.57 -18.49 20.44
C LYS A 175 -15.41 -18.39 21.96
N LEU A 176 -16.09 -17.41 22.53
CA LEU A 176 -16.20 -17.18 23.97
C LEU A 176 -17.58 -17.59 24.49
N TRP A 177 -17.56 -18.13 25.69
CA TRP A 177 -18.76 -18.51 26.43
C TRP A 177 -18.84 -17.71 27.72
N GLU A 178 -19.82 -16.81 27.80
CA GLU A 178 -20.14 -16.05 28.99
C GLU A 178 -21.30 -16.73 29.73
N ASP A 179 -20.97 -17.84 30.39
CA ASP A 179 -21.93 -18.68 31.11
C ASP A 179 -21.67 -18.75 32.61
N GLU A 180 -20.82 -17.88 33.18
CA GLU A 180 -20.45 -17.89 34.62
C GLU A 180 -19.96 -19.27 35.14
N GLY A 181 -19.52 -20.18 34.26
CA GLY A 181 -19.14 -21.54 34.61
C GLY A 181 -20.27 -22.58 34.55
N TYR A 182 -21.49 -22.18 34.15
CA TYR A 182 -22.62 -23.07 33.87
C TYR A 182 -22.45 -23.76 32.51
N THR A 183 -21.52 -24.71 32.43
CA THR A 183 -21.18 -25.40 31.18
C THR A 183 -22.15 -26.50 30.76
N LYS A 184 -23.14 -26.86 31.60
CA LYS A 184 -24.10 -27.95 31.32
C LYS A 184 -24.92 -27.72 30.04
N GLU A 185 -25.25 -26.47 29.73
CA GLU A 185 -26.03 -26.08 28.54
C GLU A 185 -25.15 -25.83 27.31
N ARG A 186 -23.82 -25.89 27.45
CA ARG A 186 -22.89 -25.68 26.36
C ARG A 186 -22.90 -26.92 25.44
N PRO A 187 -23.15 -26.78 24.13
CA PRO A 187 -23.04 -27.91 23.20
C PRO A 187 -21.58 -28.37 23.07
N ASP A 188 -21.38 -29.61 22.65
CA ASP A 188 -20.04 -30.16 22.41
C ASP A 188 -19.31 -29.43 21.26
N SER A 189 -20.06 -28.97 20.26
CA SER A 189 -19.54 -28.16 19.15
C SER A 189 -20.60 -27.22 18.54
N ILE A 190 -20.12 -26.25 17.77
CA ILE A 190 -20.95 -25.33 16.97
C ILE A 190 -20.43 -25.25 15.54
N LEU A 191 -21.32 -24.99 14.59
CA LEU A 191 -20.96 -24.69 13.21
C LEU A 191 -20.92 -23.17 13.00
N VAL A 192 -19.82 -22.68 12.44
CA VAL A 192 -19.61 -21.28 12.13
C VAL A 192 -19.32 -21.12 10.65
N ASP A 193 -20.03 -20.20 10.01
CA ASP A 193 -19.87 -19.85 8.61
C ASP A 193 -18.97 -18.61 8.48
N LEU A 194 -17.95 -18.69 7.62
CA LEU A 194 -17.16 -17.55 7.14
C LEU A 194 -17.85 -16.90 5.94
N TYR A 195 -17.89 -15.59 5.94
CA TYR A 195 -18.44 -14.75 4.88
C TYR A 195 -17.35 -13.85 4.30
N CYS A 196 -17.29 -13.78 2.97
CA CYS A 196 -16.50 -12.86 2.17
C CYS A 196 -17.46 -11.86 1.51
N ASP A 197 -17.33 -10.56 1.81
CA ASP A 197 -18.21 -9.50 1.28
C ASP A 197 -19.71 -9.84 1.42
N GLY A 198 -20.08 -10.45 2.56
CA GLY A 198 -21.46 -10.86 2.86
C GLY A 198 -21.92 -12.16 2.21
N ALA A 199 -21.11 -12.84 1.40
CA ALA A 199 -21.40 -14.16 0.84
C ALA A 199 -20.70 -15.27 1.63
N ARG A 200 -21.44 -16.32 2.03
CA ARG A 200 -20.87 -17.47 2.73
C ARG A 200 -19.90 -18.22 1.81
N VAL A 201 -18.67 -18.46 2.28
CA VAL A 201 -17.62 -19.16 1.52
C VAL A 201 -17.16 -20.48 2.14
N GLN A 202 -17.20 -20.60 3.48
CA GLN A 202 -16.70 -21.78 4.19
C GLN A 202 -17.48 -21.99 5.49
N THR A 203 -17.55 -23.24 5.95
CA THR A 203 -18.07 -23.62 7.27
C THR A 203 -16.99 -24.36 8.04
N ILE A 204 -16.85 -24.04 9.32
CA ILE A 204 -15.97 -24.72 10.25
C ILE A 204 -16.77 -25.23 11.46
N GLU A 205 -16.17 -26.15 12.20
CA GLU A 205 -16.68 -26.60 13.48
C GLU A 205 -15.76 -26.12 14.61
N LEU A 206 -16.32 -25.47 15.63
CA LEU A 206 -15.61 -25.06 16.84
C LEU A 206 -16.05 -25.96 18.00
N SER A 207 -15.11 -26.43 18.80
CA SER A 207 -15.36 -27.32 19.93
C SER A 207 -14.27 -27.15 21.00
N ALA A 208 -14.41 -27.86 22.12
CA ALA A 208 -13.36 -27.87 23.15
C ALA A 208 -12.01 -28.41 22.62
N ASP A 209 -12.04 -29.34 21.66
CA ASP A 209 -10.84 -29.98 21.11
C ASP A 209 -9.93 -29.01 20.35
N ASN A 210 -10.51 -27.99 19.70
CA ASN A 210 -9.77 -26.91 19.03
C ASN A 210 -9.70 -25.62 19.86
N ASN A 211 -9.92 -25.75 21.19
CA ASN A 211 -9.97 -24.63 22.11
C ASN A 211 -10.93 -23.52 21.66
N TRP A 212 -12.03 -23.90 21.01
CA TRP A 212 -13.04 -22.98 20.49
C TRP A 212 -12.44 -21.91 19.56
N SER A 213 -11.42 -22.28 18.79
CA SER A 213 -10.67 -21.37 17.93
C SER A 213 -10.37 -21.96 16.57
N TRP A 214 -10.23 -21.07 15.58
CA TRP A 214 -9.84 -21.43 14.22
C TRP A 214 -9.05 -20.30 13.57
N VAL A 215 -8.20 -20.62 12.59
CA VAL A 215 -7.52 -19.62 11.76
C VAL A 215 -7.77 -19.95 10.31
N PHE A 216 -8.37 -19.00 9.58
CA PHE A 216 -8.42 -19.05 8.13
C PHE A 216 -7.16 -18.41 7.60
N THR A 217 -6.40 -19.15 6.79
CA THR A 217 -5.18 -18.65 6.17
C THR A 217 -5.36 -18.44 4.69
N GLY A 218 -4.55 -17.57 4.09
CA GLY A 218 -4.58 -17.40 2.64
C GLY A 218 -5.74 -16.56 2.13
N LEU A 219 -6.34 -15.72 2.98
CA LEU A 219 -7.46 -14.87 2.62
C LEU A 219 -6.95 -13.57 1.98
N GLU A 220 -7.67 -13.03 0.99
CA GLU A 220 -7.30 -11.73 0.41
C GLU A 220 -7.76 -10.60 1.32
N SER A 221 -6.85 -9.70 1.71
CA SER A 221 -7.13 -8.59 2.63
C SER A 221 -7.95 -7.46 2.01
N ALA A 222 -8.13 -7.50 0.69
CA ALA A 222 -9.00 -6.59 -0.04
C ALA A 222 -10.50 -6.84 0.21
N HIS A 223 -10.86 -7.98 0.81
CA HIS A 223 -12.23 -8.37 1.12
C HIS A 223 -12.60 -8.14 2.58
N GLU A 224 -13.88 -7.93 2.83
CA GLU A 224 -14.44 -7.90 4.18
C GLU A 224 -14.77 -9.31 4.66
N TRP A 225 -14.12 -9.73 5.74
CA TRP A 225 -14.29 -11.05 6.35
C TRP A 225 -15.13 -10.98 7.63
N SER A 226 -16.17 -11.79 7.72
CA SER A 226 -17.02 -11.89 8.92
C SER A 226 -17.47 -13.33 9.16
N VAL A 227 -17.95 -13.61 10.37
CA VAL A 227 -18.43 -14.94 10.75
C VAL A 227 -19.85 -14.91 11.30
N LYS A 228 -20.59 -16.00 11.12
CA LYS A 228 -21.89 -16.22 11.78
C LYS A 228 -22.01 -17.64 12.29
N GLU A 229 -22.46 -17.79 13.52
CA GLU A 229 -22.89 -19.08 14.05
C GLU A 229 -24.18 -19.52 13.33
N GLN A 230 -24.20 -20.74 12.79
CA GLN A 230 -25.34 -21.24 12.03
C GLN A 230 -26.60 -21.39 12.90
N ARG A 231 -26.40 -21.83 14.14
CA ARG A 231 -27.45 -22.05 15.12
C ARG A 231 -26.93 -21.66 16.50
N VAL A 232 -27.43 -20.56 17.02
CA VAL A 232 -27.21 -20.17 18.42
C VAL A 232 -27.89 -21.22 19.31
N PRO A 233 -27.18 -21.79 20.29
CA PRO A 233 -27.77 -22.76 21.22
C PRO A 233 -28.91 -22.15 22.03
N GLU A 234 -29.83 -23.02 22.43
CA GLU A 234 -30.96 -22.62 23.26
C GLU A 234 -30.47 -22.06 24.59
N GLY A 235 -31.13 -21.01 25.09
CA GLY A 235 -30.73 -20.34 26.33
C GLY A 235 -29.50 -19.43 26.19
N TYR A 236 -28.94 -19.21 24.99
CA TYR A 236 -27.86 -18.26 24.76
C TYR A 236 -28.27 -17.12 23.83
N LYS A 237 -27.66 -15.96 24.04
CA LYS A 237 -27.65 -14.82 23.11
C LYS A 237 -26.26 -14.70 22.50
N VAL A 238 -26.19 -14.55 21.18
CA VAL A 238 -24.91 -14.36 20.46
C VAL A 238 -24.62 -12.88 20.22
N GLU A 239 -23.35 -12.52 20.32
CA GLU A 239 -22.78 -11.23 19.90
C GLU A 239 -21.50 -11.47 19.10
N TYR A 240 -21.21 -10.56 18.17
CA TYR A 240 -20.03 -10.63 17.30
C TYR A 240 -19.22 -9.35 17.48
N SER A 241 -17.91 -9.49 17.66
CA SER A 241 -16.98 -8.36 17.74
C SER A 241 -15.69 -8.67 16.97
N GLN A 242 -14.86 -7.65 16.79
CA GLN A 242 -13.58 -7.77 16.12
C GLN A 242 -12.50 -7.04 16.92
N GLU A 243 -11.39 -7.72 17.16
CA GLU A 243 -10.18 -7.18 17.81
C GLU A 243 -8.98 -7.42 16.88
N GLY A 244 -8.56 -6.39 16.15
CA GLY A 244 -7.55 -6.54 15.10
C GLY A 244 -7.99 -7.54 14.02
N ASP A 245 -7.18 -8.58 13.80
CA ASP A 245 -7.47 -9.65 12.83
C ASP A 245 -8.25 -10.83 13.45
N THR A 246 -8.74 -10.68 14.69
CA THR A 246 -9.52 -11.71 15.40
C THR A 246 -11.01 -11.35 15.42
N LEU A 247 -11.81 -12.24 14.84
CA LEU A 247 -13.27 -12.24 14.94
C LEU A 247 -13.70 -13.03 16.18
N VAL A 248 -14.43 -12.38 17.08
CA VAL A 248 -14.88 -12.98 18.33
C VAL A 248 -16.39 -13.23 18.28
N ILE A 249 -16.78 -14.46 18.62
CA ILE A 249 -18.18 -14.86 18.79
C ILE A 249 -18.40 -15.07 20.27
N THR A 250 -19.30 -14.31 20.89
CA THR A 250 -19.61 -14.45 22.33
C THR A 250 -21.03 -14.97 22.50
N ASN A 251 -21.18 -16.10 23.18
CA ASN A 251 -22.48 -16.59 23.62
C ASN A 251 -22.65 -16.33 25.12
N THR A 252 -23.63 -15.49 25.47
CA THR A 252 -23.98 -15.16 26.85
C THR A 252 -25.24 -15.91 27.26
N LEU A 253 -25.22 -16.60 28.40
CA LEU A 253 -26.35 -17.38 28.89
C LEU A 253 -27.52 -16.45 29.31
N THR A 254 -28.68 -16.61 28.69
CA THR A 254 -29.90 -15.85 28.96
C THR A 254 -30.81 -16.60 29.93
N GLY A 255 -30.57 -16.42 31.22
CA GLY A 255 -31.34 -17.03 32.31
C GLY A 255 -30.52 -18.08 33.04
N LYS A 256 -30.36 -17.91 34.35
CA LYS A 256 -29.78 -18.96 35.19
C LYS A 256 -30.82 -20.08 35.30
N PRO A 257 -30.46 -21.36 35.08
CA PRO A 257 -31.30 -22.46 35.53
C PRO A 257 -31.67 -22.22 36.99
N ASP A 258 -32.93 -22.45 37.38
CA ASP A 258 -33.36 -22.33 38.78
C ASP A 258 -32.34 -23.07 39.66
N ALA A 259 -31.73 -22.33 40.60
CA ALA A 259 -30.59 -22.78 41.38
C ALA A 259 -30.88 -24.13 42.04
N GLU A 260 -30.19 -25.18 41.58
CA GLU A 260 -29.94 -26.37 42.40
C GLU A 260 -29.20 -25.87 43.66
N PRO A 261 -29.60 -26.26 44.89
CA PRO A 261 -29.19 -25.58 46.12
C PRO A 261 -27.67 -25.51 46.26
N ASP A 262 -27.16 -24.29 46.50
CA ASP A 262 -25.75 -23.95 46.69
C ASP A 262 -25.05 -24.95 47.61
N ILE A 263 -24.20 -25.80 47.04
CA ILE A 263 -23.08 -26.39 47.77
C ILE A 263 -21.94 -25.37 47.71
N PRO A 264 -21.42 -24.86 48.85
CA PRO A 264 -20.39 -23.85 48.82
C PRO A 264 -19.17 -24.41 48.08
N GLN A 265 -18.80 -23.76 46.98
CA GLN A 265 -17.61 -24.06 46.21
C GLN A 265 -16.39 -23.67 47.05
N THR A 266 -15.90 -24.58 47.89
CA THR A 266 -14.65 -24.40 48.64
C THR A 266 -13.47 -24.60 47.70
N GLY A 267 -13.12 -23.53 46.98
CA GLY A 267 -11.93 -23.45 46.14
C GLY A 267 -11.33 -22.05 46.25
N LEU A 268 -10.36 -21.89 47.15
CA LEU A 268 -9.46 -20.73 47.33
C LEU A 268 -10.05 -19.35 46.99
N THR A 269 -10.71 -18.73 47.97
CA THR A 269 -10.93 -17.29 47.91
C THR A 269 -9.57 -16.59 47.98
N TRP A 270 -9.23 -15.76 46.99
CA TRP A 270 -7.95 -15.03 46.96
C TRP A 270 -7.79 -13.97 48.05
N TRP A 271 -8.84 -13.61 48.80
CA TRP A 271 -8.79 -12.50 49.78
C TRP A 271 -7.82 -12.68 50.97
N PRO A 272 -7.49 -13.90 51.47
CA PRO A 272 -6.48 -14.06 52.51
C PRO A 272 -5.08 -13.74 52.00
N VAL A 273 -4.81 -13.89 50.70
CA VAL A 273 -3.47 -13.66 50.11
C VAL A 273 -3.03 -12.19 50.24
N PRO A 274 -3.81 -11.17 49.84
CA PRO A 274 -3.44 -9.78 50.08
C PRO A 274 -3.35 -9.43 51.57
N VAL A 275 -4.22 -9.99 52.43
CA VAL A 275 -4.16 -9.75 53.89
C VAL A 275 -2.87 -10.29 54.50
N LEU A 276 -2.48 -11.53 54.16
CA LEU A 276 -1.24 -12.15 54.62
C LEU A 276 0.00 -11.47 54.02
N ALA A 277 -0.05 -11.03 52.77
CA ALA A 277 1.04 -10.27 52.14
C ALA A 277 1.27 -8.92 52.84
N ILE A 278 0.20 -8.20 53.18
CA ILE A 278 0.29 -6.94 53.95
C ILE A 278 0.84 -7.21 55.35
N ALA A 279 0.35 -8.24 56.05
CA ALA A 279 0.85 -8.62 57.37
C ALA A 279 2.36 -8.98 57.32
N GLY A 280 2.78 -9.72 56.30
CA GLY A 280 4.19 -10.04 56.05
C GLY A 280 5.05 -8.79 55.82
N ALA A 281 4.59 -7.85 54.99
CA ALA A 281 5.30 -6.60 54.74
C ALA A 281 5.43 -5.73 55.99
N VAL A 282 4.40 -5.68 56.84
CA VAL A 282 4.43 -4.97 58.13
C VAL A 282 5.46 -5.59 59.08
N LEU A 283 5.48 -6.93 59.22
CA LEU A 283 6.48 -7.61 60.04
C LEU A 283 7.91 -7.37 59.51
N PHE A 284 8.09 -7.33 58.20
CA PHE A 284 9.40 -7.04 57.59
C PHE A 284 9.85 -5.59 57.87
N MET A 285 8.94 -4.62 57.78
CA MET A 285 9.21 -3.22 58.11
C MET A 285 9.54 -3.03 59.60
N ILE A 286 8.81 -3.70 60.49
CA ILE A 286 9.10 -3.69 61.94
C ILE A 286 10.48 -4.30 62.19
N GLY A 287 10.78 -5.47 61.62
CA GLY A 287 12.08 -6.11 61.73
C GLY A 287 13.22 -5.23 61.20
N TRP A 288 13.00 -4.56 60.06
CA TRP A 288 13.99 -3.64 59.50
C TRP A 288 14.21 -2.41 60.38
N ALA A 289 13.15 -1.84 60.96
CA ALA A 289 13.24 -0.71 61.87
C ALA A 289 13.96 -1.08 63.18
N MET A 290 13.65 -2.24 63.76
CA MET A 290 14.34 -2.74 64.97
C MET A 290 15.84 -2.98 64.69
N ARG A 291 16.17 -3.58 63.55
CA ARG A 291 17.57 -3.81 63.12
C ARG A 291 18.34 -2.53 62.78
N ARG A 292 17.63 -1.44 62.44
CA ARG A 292 18.22 -0.10 62.27
C ARG A 292 18.50 0.55 63.62
N LYS A 293 17.60 0.39 64.59
CA LYS A 293 17.74 0.91 65.95
C LYS A 293 18.91 0.26 66.71
N GLU A 294 19.06 -1.06 66.61
CA GLU A 294 20.23 -1.77 67.16
C GLU A 294 21.55 -1.26 66.57
N ARG A 295 21.57 -0.92 65.28
CA ARG A 295 22.77 -0.42 64.60
C ARG A 295 23.15 0.99 65.04
N SER A 296 22.17 1.85 65.33
CA SER A 296 22.41 3.19 65.90
C SER A 296 22.81 3.18 67.37
N GLU A 297 22.37 2.19 68.14
CA GLU A 297 22.76 2.03 69.56
C GLU A 297 24.19 1.49 69.70
N HIS A 298 24.67 0.67 68.75
CA HIS A 298 26.05 0.21 68.69
C HIS A 298 27.06 1.24 68.14
N GLU A 299 26.62 2.30 67.47
CA GLU A 299 27.49 3.40 66.97
C GLU A 299 27.65 4.55 67.98
N GLN A 300 26.93 4.53 69.11
CA GLN A 300 27.01 5.55 70.17
C GLN A 300 27.57 5.03 71.52
N ALA A 301 28.07 3.79 71.55
CA ALA A 301 28.71 3.15 72.71
C ALA A 301 30.23 3.04 72.56
#